data_AF-A0AAV7A0M3-F1
#
_entry.id   AF-A0AAV7A0M3-F1
#
_cell.length_a   1.000
_cell.length_b   1.000
_cell.length_c   1.000
_cell.angle_alpha   90.00
_cell.angle_beta   90.00
_cell.angle_gamma   90.00
#
_symmetry.space_group_name_H-M   'P 1'
#
loop_
_entity.id
_entity.type
_entity.pdbx_description
1 polymer ?
#
loop_
_entity_poly.entity_id
_entity_poly.type
_entity_poly.pdbx_seq_one_letter_code
_entity_poly.pdbx_strand_id
1 'polypeptide(L)'
;MTNITYQMPTMLPAYNAVVVTMIYSRMSIISIILYGNLAKASDDVSNITCPIVCQCSTDDEVFCYKIGIKNLPPDLPASSMLLNLAGNVIRILPYNTFRSVPALQILLLNKNNLTFLYPGAFIALGHLKELNLSRNPRLTYLHAHTFRGLVTLMSLDLSHCNIFDIHPLVFSHVSSLEILDLSSNKMQYVPQALRKLHNVTRLSLENNNIAAIGKNSFKYQHALEDLNLRRNRIWAIHDEAFNQLNKLSVLNLGHNSISHLPNRLFGGLEQLRIMYLQANKIDQINCSFNGLSQLKKLHLNNNHITLISHNAFSGLKQLQLLQLNKNNLSSLPTYLFSRMPKLKGVFLSYNPWSCDCHMAWIANWMVTYEGSIQGLHCVFAMSYRTTSEVFTHNGMVCIQDEMDEDETCLETSIGSAPELTVHSHVVTIPLCLGHLTFFVSLLSS
;
A
#
# COMPACT_ATOMS: atom_id res chain seq x y z
N MET A 1 -28.92 -24.29 -42.07
CA MET A 1 -29.55 -25.59 -41.68
C MET A 1 -29.05 -25.86 -40.27
N THR A 2 -29.82 -25.81 -39.19
CA THR A 2 -31.26 -25.99 -38.93
C THR A 2 -31.70 -25.08 -37.78
N ASN A 3 -32.90 -24.49 -37.93
CA ASN A 3 -33.64 -23.68 -36.96
C ASN A 3 -34.10 -24.49 -35.74
N ILE A 4 -34.12 -23.86 -34.56
CA ILE A 4 -35.11 -24.15 -33.51
C ILE A 4 -35.62 -22.82 -32.94
N THR A 5 -36.90 -22.57 -33.21
CA THR A 5 -37.77 -21.50 -32.72
C THR A 5 -38.42 -21.91 -31.39
N TYR A 6 -38.54 -21.00 -30.43
CA TYR A 6 -39.54 -21.09 -29.36
C TYR A 6 -40.24 -19.74 -29.16
N GLN A 7 -41.56 -19.75 -29.40
CA GLN A 7 -42.50 -18.65 -29.23
C GLN A 7 -42.97 -18.54 -27.77
N MET A 8 -43.27 -17.30 -27.37
CA MET A 8 -44.09 -16.94 -26.21
C MET A 8 -45.55 -17.42 -26.34
N PRO A 9 -46.27 -17.42 -25.21
CA PRO A 9 -47.65 -16.98 -25.20
C PRO A 9 -47.89 -15.84 -24.19
N THR A 10 -48.58 -14.80 -24.66
CA THR A 10 -49.24 -13.74 -23.89
C THR A 10 -50.76 -13.97 -23.89
N MET A 11 -51.44 -13.63 -22.79
CA MET A 11 -52.73 -12.89 -22.67
C MET A 11 -53.64 -13.36 -21.49
N LEU A 12 -53.78 -12.46 -20.48
CA LEU A 12 -55.01 -11.94 -19.80
C LEU A 12 -56.01 -12.90 -19.07
N PRO A 13 -56.92 -12.44 -18.17
CA PRO A 13 -57.41 -11.06 -17.95
C PRO A 13 -57.57 -10.57 -16.48
N ALA A 14 -58.02 -9.31 -16.40
CA ALA A 14 -58.32 -8.41 -15.30
C ALA A 14 -59.26 -8.92 -14.17
N TYR A 15 -59.14 -8.29 -13.00
CA TYR A 15 -60.18 -8.25 -11.96
C TYR A 15 -60.53 -6.81 -11.59
N ASN A 16 -61.83 -6.51 -11.58
CA ASN A 16 -62.45 -5.23 -11.28
C ASN A 16 -62.69 -5.02 -9.77
N ALA A 17 -62.47 -3.77 -9.36
CA ALA A 17 -63.15 -2.93 -8.36
C ALA A 17 -64.02 -3.54 -7.23
N VAL A 18 -63.76 -3.09 -5.99
CA VAL A 18 -64.82 -2.66 -5.05
C VAL A 18 -64.44 -1.32 -4.41
N VAL A 19 -65.43 -0.46 -4.38
CA VAL A 19 -65.53 0.95 -3.98
C VAL A 19 -65.56 1.09 -2.46
N VAL A 20 -64.83 2.05 -1.87
CA VAL A 20 -65.34 2.88 -0.75
C VAL A 20 -64.76 4.29 -0.84
N THR A 21 -65.63 5.23 -1.20
CA THR A 21 -65.53 6.67 -1.03
C THR A 21 -65.70 7.09 0.43
N MET A 22 -64.91 8.05 0.93
CA MET A 22 -65.43 9.08 1.84
C MET A 22 -64.66 10.40 1.73
N ILE A 23 -65.43 11.43 1.39
CA ILE A 23 -65.12 12.87 1.28
C ILE A 23 -65.53 13.56 2.60
N TYR A 24 -65.11 14.82 2.78
CA TYR A 24 -65.47 15.88 3.76
C TYR A 24 -64.37 16.13 4.82
N SER A 25 -63.92 17.35 5.12
CA SER A 25 -64.09 18.70 4.56
C SER A 25 -63.19 19.67 5.35
N ARG A 26 -62.63 20.70 4.69
CA ARG A 26 -62.05 21.89 5.32
C ARG A 26 -63.16 22.89 5.69
N MET A 27 -63.05 23.60 6.82
CA MET A 27 -63.43 25.03 6.99
C MET A 27 -62.95 25.58 8.36
N SER A 28 -62.92 26.91 8.46
CA SER A 28 -61.97 27.75 9.22
C SER A 28 -62.59 28.60 10.36
N ILE A 29 -61.79 28.85 11.42
CA ILE A 29 -61.53 30.08 12.23
C ILE A 29 -62.68 30.80 13.02
N ILE A 30 -62.34 31.23 14.26
CA ILE A 30 -62.62 32.49 15.03
C ILE A 30 -63.03 32.13 16.49
N SER A 31 -62.17 32.18 17.53
CA SER A 31 -61.56 33.29 18.31
C SER A 31 -62.15 33.38 19.73
N ILE A 32 -61.32 33.41 20.79
CA ILE A 32 -61.38 34.34 21.94
C ILE A 32 -60.02 34.33 22.67
N ILE A 33 -59.55 35.54 22.95
CA ILE A 33 -58.29 35.95 23.58
C ILE A 33 -58.51 36.11 25.09
N LEU A 34 -57.55 35.73 25.94
CA LEU A 34 -57.17 36.50 27.14
C LEU A 34 -55.78 36.09 27.67
N TYR A 35 -54.81 36.94 27.29
CA TYR A 35 -53.56 37.34 27.94
C TYR A 35 -52.95 36.50 29.09
N GLY A 36 -51.66 36.19 28.92
CA GLY A 36 -50.67 36.47 29.96
C GLY A 36 -49.72 35.34 30.35
N ASN A 37 -48.70 35.06 29.53
CA ASN A 37 -47.29 35.25 29.91
C ASN A 37 -46.34 34.76 28.82
N LEU A 38 -45.40 35.65 28.46
CA LEU A 38 -44.31 35.37 27.55
C LEU A 38 -43.40 34.27 28.13
N ALA A 39 -43.41 33.11 27.49
CA ALA A 39 -42.20 32.31 27.32
C ALA A 39 -42.05 32.07 25.83
N LYS A 40 -40.95 32.57 25.25
CA LYS A 40 -40.55 32.27 23.87
C LYS A 40 -40.52 30.75 23.71
N ALA A 41 -41.49 30.21 22.97
CA ALA A 41 -41.32 28.91 22.32
C ALA A 41 -40.22 29.11 21.27
N SER A 42 -39.00 28.71 21.61
CA SER A 42 -37.98 28.43 20.61
C SER A 42 -38.44 27.22 19.83
N ASP A 43 -38.45 27.35 18.51
CA ASP A 43 -38.69 26.26 17.57
C ASP A 43 -38.01 24.96 18.01
N ASP A 44 -38.82 23.91 18.13
CA ASP A 44 -38.41 22.54 18.44
C ASP A 44 -37.69 21.96 17.21
N VAL A 45 -36.40 22.29 17.09
CA VAL A 45 -35.49 21.72 16.11
C VAL A 45 -35.04 20.37 16.65
N SER A 46 -35.68 19.31 16.16
CA SER A 46 -35.24 17.91 16.16
C SER A 46 -34.33 17.52 17.33
N ASN A 47 -34.90 16.95 18.39
CA ASN A 47 -34.15 16.27 19.44
C ASN A 47 -33.23 15.20 18.80
N ILE A 48 -31.99 15.60 18.50
CA ILE A 48 -30.85 14.74 18.17
C ILE A 48 -30.58 13.95 19.44
N THR A 49 -31.27 12.84 19.58
CA THR A 49 -31.12 11.98 20.75
C THR A 49 -29.85 11.18 20.55
N CYS A 50 -28.76 11.70 21.09
CA CYS A 50 -27.53 10.94 21.19
C CYS A 50 -27.80 9.63 21.96
N PRO A 51 -27.34 8.46 21.48
CA PRO A 51 -27.49 7.23 22.24
C PRO A 51 -26.88 7.38 23.64
N ILE A 52 -27.60 6.97 24.68
CA ILE A 52 -27.20 7.16 26.10
C ILE A 52 -25.79 6.61 26.40
N VAL A 53 -25.41 5.53 25.69
CA VAL A 53 -24.11 4.86 25.86
C VAL A 53 -22.97 5.54 25.10
N CYS A 54 -23.26 6.53 24.27
CA CYS A 54 -22.30 7.21 23.41
C CYS A 54 -22.20 8.70 23.78
N GLN A 55 -21.12 9.33 23.30
CA GLN A 55 -20.92 10.76 23.39
C GLN A 55 -21.07 11.38 21.99
N CYS A 56 -21.91 12.40 21.85
CA CYS A 56 -22.09 13.09 20.57
C CYS A 56 -21.54 14.51 20.63
N SER A 57 -20.94 14.95 19.53
CA SER A 57 -20.45 16.32 19.33
C SER A 57 -21.50 17.16 18.58
N THR A 58 -21.32 18.48 18.59
CA THR A 58 -22.11 19.42 17.78
C THR A 58 -21.85 19.28 16.28
N ASP A 59 -20.72 18.68 15.89
CA ASP A 59 -20.31 18.49 14.50
C ASP A 59 -20.83 17.16 13.90
N ASP A 60 -21.98 16.68 14.36
CA ASP A 60 -22.57 15.40 13.93
C ASP A 60 -21.65 14.18 14.11
N GLU A 61 -20.73 14.24 15.09
CA GLU A 61 -19.82 13.14 15.42
C GLU A 61 -20.36 12.31 16.58
N VAL A 62 -20.29 10.99 16.47
CA VAL A 62 -20.77 10.05 17.48
C VAL A 62 -19.65 9.12 17.93
N PHE A 63 -19.32 9.18 19.22
CA PHE A 63 -18.26 8.43 19.88
C PHE A 63 -18.84 7.35 20.79
N CYS A 64 -18.73 6.11 20.34
CA CYS A 64 -19.19 4.90 21.03
C CYS A 64 -18.01 3.94 21.25
N TYR A 65 -16.85 4.41 21.74
CA TYR A 65 -15.61 3.62 21.78
C TYR A 65 -15.37 2.96 23.15
N LYS A 66 -14.83 1.73 23.17
CA LYS A 66 -14.44 0.99 24.41
C LYS A 66 -15.54 0.79 25.46
N ILE A 67 -16.79 0.71 25.03
CA ILE A 67 -17.97 0.56 25.92
C ILE A 67 -18.57 -0.84 25.88
N GLY A 68 -17.96 -1.77 25.14
CA GLY A 68 -18.37 -3.18 25.12
C GLY A 68 -19.61 -3.47 24.27
N ILE A 69 -19.91 -2.59 23.30
CA ILE A 69 -21.06 -2.77 22.41
C ILE A 69 -20.91 -4.02 21.53
N LYS A 70 -22.01 -4.76 21.37
CA LYS A 70 -22.12 -5.93 20.47
C LYS A 70 -22.85 -5.62 19.16
N ASN A 71 -23.82 -4.70 19.20
CA ASN A 71 -24.69 -4.31 18.08
C ASN A 71 -24.80 -2.78 18.05
N LEU A 72 -25.02 -2.18 16.89
CA LEU A 72 -25.23 -0.73 16.78
C LEU A 72 -26.37 -0.24 17.72
N PRO A 73 -26.20 0.92 18.40
CA PRO A 73 -27.30 1.57 19.09
C PRO A 73 -28.45 1.90 18.11
N PRO A 74 -29.73 1.69 18.50
CA PRO A 74 -30.87 1.95 17.61
C PRO A 74 -31.07 3.44 17.31
N ASP A 75 -30.72 4.30 18.27
CA ASP A 75 -31.04 5.74 18.25
C ASP A 75 -29.90 6.60 17.67
N LEU A 76 -29.19 6.08 16.67
CA LEU A 76 -28.11 6.85 16.03
C LEU A 76 -28.69 8.00 15.18
N PRO A 77 -28.18 9.24 15.31
CA PRO A 77 -28.66 10.37 14.52
C PRO A 77 -28.42 10.19 13.02
N ALA A 78 -29.45 10.40 12.18
CA ALA A 78 -29.32 10.21 10.74
C ALA A 78 -28.35 11.20 10.06
N SER A 79 -28.12 12.36 10.67
CA SER A 79 -27.17 13.39 10.22
C SER A 79 -25.71 13.05 10.53
N SER A 80 -25.43 12.00 11.31
CA SER A 80 -24.08 11.68 11.76
C SER A 80 -23.09 11.58 10.60
N MET A 81 -22.01 12.36 10.67
CA MET A 81 -20.93 12.37 9.68
C MET A 81 -19.76 11.48 10.08
N LEU A 82 -19.53 11.31 11.38
CA LEU A 82 -18.50 10.43 11.93
C LEU A 82 -19.14 9.48 12.95
N LEU A 83 -18.85 8.19 12.82
CA LEU A 83 -19.22 7.19 13.81
C LEU A 83 -17.99 6.38 14.26
N ASN A 84 -17.63 6.54 15.52
CA ASN A 84 -16.52 5.83 16.14
C ASN A 84 -17.04 4.70 17.04
N LEU A 85 -16.92 3.46 16.54
CA LEU A 85 -17.25 2.21 17.24
C LEU A 85 -15.99 1.43 17.61
N ALA A 86 -14.84 2.09 17.72
CA ALA A 86 -13.56 1.43 17.95
C ALA A 86 -13.47 0.78 19.34
N GLY A 87 -12.75 -0.34 19.43
CA GLY A 87 -12.46 -0.97 20.73
C GLY A 87 -13.66 -1.65 21.39
N ASN A 88 -14.68 -2.04 20.62
CA ASN A 88 -15.84 -2.77 21.12
C ASN A 88 -15.71 -4.29 20.87
N VAL A 89 -16.81 -5.02 21.01
CA VAL A 89 -16.85 -6.48 20.87
C VAL A 89 -17.79 -6.93 19.73
N ILE A 90 -17.98 -6.06 18.74
CA ILE A 90 -18.80 -6.34 17.55
C ILE A 90 -18.16 -7.50 16.79
N ARG A 91 -18.97 -8.51 16.46
CA ARG A 91 -18.51 -9.73 15.76
C ARG A 91 -18.98 -9.82 14.33
N ILE A 92 -20.21 -9.39 14.07
CA ILE A 92 -20.87 -9.60 12.79
C ILE A 92 -21.52 -8.28 12.38
N LEU A 93 -21.36 -7.89 11.12
CA LEU A 93 -22.14 -6.80 10.51
C LEU A 93 -23.12 -7.39 9.50
N PRO A 94 -24.42 -7.47 9.83
CA PRO A 94 -25.47 -7.91 8.91
C PRO A 94 -25.60 -7.04 7.66
N TYR A 95 -26.41 -7.50 6.71
CA TYR A 95 -26.79 -6.72 5.53
C TYR A 95 -27.38 -5.36 5.95
N ASN A 96 -26.93 -4.28 5.32
CA ASN A 96 -27.45 -2.93 5.52
C ASN A 96 -27.44 -2.46 7.00
N THR A 97 -26.38 -2.82 7.74
CA THR A 97 -26.25 -2.51 9.18
C THR A 97 -26.38 -1.02 9.49
N PHE A 98 -25.86 -0.16 8.61
CA PHE A 98 -25.77 1.29 8.83
C PHE A 98 -26.91 2.07 8.17
N ARG A 99 -28.08 1.46 7.96
CA ARG A 99 -29.23 2.08 7.28
C ARG A 99 -29.68 3.40 7.93
N SER A 100 -29.58 3.51 9.26
CA SER A 100 -30.03 4.68 10.02
C SER A 100 -29.11 5.89 9.90
N VAL A 101 -27.88 5.71 9.40
CA VAL A 101 -26.83 6.75 9.35
C VAL A 101 -26.24 6.90 7.92
N PRO A 102 -27.06 7.22 6.91
CA PRO A 102 -26.62 7.26 5.50
C PRO A 102 -25.69 8.44 5.16
N ALA A 103 -25.58 9.44 6.04
CA ALA A 103 -24.75 10.63 5.85
C ALA A 103 -23.28 10.43 6.26
N LEU A 104 -22.91 9.25 6.78
CA LEU A 104 -21.56 9.01 7.28
C LEU A 104 -20.50 9.23 6.21
N GLN A 105 -19.46 9.98 6.60
CA GLN A 105 -18.22 10.18 5.84
C GLN A 105 -17.07 9.38 6.45
N ILE A 106 -17.06 9.18 7.78
CA ILE A 106 -16.00 8.44 8.49
C ILE A 106 -16.62 7.37 9.39
N LEU A 107 -16.19 6.13 9.23
CA LEU A 107 -16.61 5.00 10.06
C LEU A 107 -15.41 4.26 10.63
N LEU A 108 -15.29 4.28 11.97
CA LEU A 108 -14.20 3.61 12.68
C LEU A 108 -14.73 2.36 13.39
N LEU A 109 -14.30 1.19 12.91
CA LEU A 109 -14.65 -0.13 13.44
C LEU A 109 -13.41 -0.90 13.90
N ASN A 110 -12.29 -0.20 14.07
CA ASN A 110 -11.02 -0.81 14.43
C ASN A 110 -11.00 -1.35 15.86
N LYS A 111 -10.13 -2.33 16.10
CA LYS A 111 -9.99 -2.99 17.43
C LYS A 111 -11.29 -3.61 17.93
N ASN A 112 -12.11 -4.16 17.04
CA ASN A 112 -13.29 -4.96 17.37
C ASN A 112 -12.95 -6.45 17.32
N ASN A 113 -13.98 -7.31 17.36
CA ASN A 113 -13.85 -8.75 17.24
C ASN A 113 -14.55 -9.26 15.96
N LEU A 114 -14.50 -8.47 14.88
CA LEU A 114 -15.21 -8.80 13.64
C LEU A 114 -14.71 -10.14 13.10
N THR A 115 -15.64 -11.06 12.89
CA THR A 115 -15.43 -12.39 12.31
C THR A 115 -16.00 -12.48 10.91
N PHE A 116 -17.10 -11.77 10.64
CA PHE A 116 -17.80 -11.87 9.37
C PHE A 116 -18.51 -10.57 9.01
N LEU A 117 -18.40 -10.17 7.74
CA LEU A 117 -19.10 -9.04 7.17
C LEU A 117 -20.03 -9.56 6.08
N TYR A 118 -21.33 -9.37 6.24
CA TYR A 118 -22.27 -9.78 5.21
C TYR A 118 -22.07 -8.96 3.94
N PRO A 119 -22.26 -9.57 2.75
CA PRO A 119 -22.30 -8.83 1.48
C PRO A 119 -23.29 -7.66 1.57
N GLY A 120 -22.86 -6.43 1.27
CA GLY A 120 -23.71 -5.24 1.39
C GLY A 120 -23.96 -4.75 2.82
N ALA A 121 -23.13 -5.11 3.81
CA ALA A 121 -23.22 -4.55 5.16
C ALA A 121 -23.16 -3.01 5.17
N PHE A 122 -22.41 -2.41 4.23
CA PHE A 122 -22.21 -0.98 4.09
C PHE A 122 -23.03 -0.34 2.95
N ILE A 123 -24.07 -1.01 2.44
CA ILE A 123 -24.76 -0.59 1.21
C ILE A 123 -25.42 0.80 1.29
N ALA A 124 -25.83 1.24 2.48
CA ALA A 124 -26.40 2.57 2.70
C ALA A 124 -25.36 3.71 2.74
N LEU A 125 -24.07 3.39 2.80
CA LEU A 125 -23.00 4.37 3.07
C LEU A 125 -22.39 4.93 1.79
N GLY A 126 -23.25 5.52 0.94
CA GLY A 126 -22.87 6.06 -0.37
C GLY A 126 -21.97 7.29 -0.34
N HIS A 127 -21.84 7.96 0.82
CA HIS A 127 -21.03 9.16 1.03
C HIS A 127 -19.77 8.90 1.87
N LEU A 128 -19.52 7.63 2.23
CA LEU A 128 -18.39 7.27 3.08
C LEU A 128 -17.08 7.53 2.35
N LYS A 129 -16.15 8.21 3.01
CA LYS A 129 -14.82 8.55 2.52
C LYS A 129 -13.74 7.72 3.21
N GLU A 130 -13.91 7.44 4.49
CA GLU A 130 -12.97 6.66 5.29
C GLU A 130 -13.64 5.52 6.03
N LEU A 131 -13.07 4.32 5.88
CA LEU A 131 -13.49 3.12 6.59
C LEU A 131 -12.28 2.47 7.25
N ASN A 132 -12.27 2.43 8.58
CA ASN A 132 -11.23 1.74 9.33
C ASN A 132 -11.74 0.43 9.93
N LEU A 133 -11.30 -0.69 9.38
CA LEU A 133 -11.58 -2.04 9.83
C LEU A 133 -10.35 -2.70 10.50
N SER A 134 -9.28 -1.95 10.76
CA SER A 134 -8.03 -2.50 11.26
C SER A 134 -8.14 -3.19 12.62
N ARG A 135 -7.17 -4.07 12.91
CA ARG A 135 -7.05 -4.74 14.20
C ARG A 135 -8.32 -5.53 14.55
N ASN A 136 -8.92 -6.18 13.56
CA ASN A 136 -9.96 -7.17 13.73
C ASN A 136 -9.37 -8.56 13.44
N PRO A 137 -8.65 -9.19 14.39
CA PRO A 137 -7.79 -10.35 14.12
C PRO A 137 -8.54 -11.62 13.72
N ARG A 138 -9.87 -11.62 13.79
CA ARG A 138 -10.72 -12.72 13.36
C ARG A 138 -11.36 -12.49 11.98
N LEU A 139 -11.13 -11.33 11.36
CA LEU A 139 -11.65 -10.97 10.04
C LEU A 139 -10.71 -11.52 8.95
N THR A 140 -10.73 -12.84 8.78
CA THR A 140 -9.80 -13.55 7.90
C THR A 140 -10.25 -13.60 6.43
N TYR A 141 -11.54 -13.36 6.17
CA TYR A 141 -12.16 -13.48 4.85
C TYR A 141 -13.08 -12.29 4.53
N LEU A 142 -13.02 -11.84 3.28
CA LEU A 142 -13.90 -10.80 2.72
C LEU A 142 -14.57 -11.32 1.45
N HIS A 143 -15.89 -11.20 1.39
CA HIS A 143 -16.67 -11.59 0.22
C HIS A 143 -16.56 -10.55 -0.91
N ALA A 144 -16.76 -10.98 -2.16
CA ALA A 144 -16.70 -10.14 -3.37
C ALA A 144 -17.53 -8.84 -3.31
N HIS A 145 -18.60 -8.84 -2.53
CA HIS A 145 -19.56 -7.73 -2.41
C HIS A 145 -19.58 -7.10 -1.01
N THR A 146 -18.54 -7.33 -0.19
CA THR A 146 -18.45 -6.74 1.15
C THR A 146 -18.54 -5.22 1.10
N PHE A 147 -17.82 -4.57 0.18
CA PHE A 147 -17.77 -3.10 0.05
C PHE A 147 -18.77 -2.53 -0.96
N ARG A 148 -19.84 -3.27 -1.29
CA ARG A 148 -20.90 -2.76 -2.18
C ARG A 148 -21.55 -1.52 -1.57
N GLY A 149 -21.72 -0.47 -2.37
CA GLY A 149 -22.32 0.81 -1.98
C GLY A 149 -21.31 1.90 -1.63
N LEU A 150 -20.04 1.56 -1.38
CA LEU A 150 -18.99 2.48 -0.96
C LEU A 150 -18.34 3.25 -2.13
N VAL A 151 -19.16 3.92 -2.94
CA VAL A 151 -18.72 4.53 -4.22
C VAL A 151 -17.79 5.73 -4.06
N THR A 152 -17.86 6.45 -2.93
CA THR A 152 -17.00 7.61 -2.62
C THR A 152 -15.81 7.28 -1.73
N LEU A 153 -15.58 6.00 -1.41
CA LEU A 153 -14.56 5.61 -0.44
C LEU A 153 -13.16 5.93 -0.97
N MET A 154 -12.42 6.74 -0.21
CA MET A 154 -11.07 7.21 -0.54
C MET A 154 -10.00 6.49 0.30
N SER A 155 -10.32 6.14 1.54
CA SER A 155 -9.39 5.50 2.48
C SER A 155 -10.00 4.24 3.09
N LEU A 156 -9.27 3.13 3.00
CA LEU A 156 -9.64 1.84 3.56
C LEU A 156 -8.46 1.24 4.32
N ASP A 157 -8.66 1.02 5.62
CA ASP A 157 -7.69 0.36 6.49
C ASP A 157 -8.19 -1.03 6.89
N LEU A 158 -7.47 -2.05 6.41
CA LEU A 158 -7.68 -3.48 6.67
C LEU A 158 -6.43 -4.10 7.33
N SER A 159 -5.59 -3.27 7.95
CA SER A 159 -4.37 -3.74 8.60
C SER A 159 -4.67 -4.60 9.83
N HIS A 160 -3.77 -5.54 10.18
CA HIS A 160 -3.90 -6.37 11.38
C HIS A 160 -5.19 -7.22 11.48
N CYS A 161 -5.68 -7.78 10.36
CA CYS A 161 -6.91 -8.59 10.31
C CYS A 161 -6.67 -10.11 10.13
N ASN A 162 -5.40 -10.54 10.04
CA ASN A 162 -5.00 -11.92 9.70
C ASN A 162 -5.50 -12.39 8.32
N ILE A 163 -5.71 -11.47 7.38
CA ILE A 163 -6.15 -11.77 6.02
C ILE A 163 -5.00 -12.47 5.29
N PHE A 164 -5.26 -13.66 4.74
CA PHE A 164 -4.25 -14.40 3.97
C PHE A 164 -4.52 -14.38 2.46
N ASP A 165 -5.77 -14.19 2.06
CA ASP A 165 -6.20 -14.08 0.66
C ASP A 165 -7.34 -13.07 0.52
N ILE A 166 -7.45 -12.45 -0.66
CA ILE A 166 -8.47 -11.45 -0.98
C ILE A 166 -9.13 -11.83 -2.30
N HIS A 167 -10.46 -12.00 -2.24
CA HIS A 167 -11.26 -12.30 -3.43
C HIS A 167 -11.04 -11.23 -4.54
N PRO A 168 -10.78 -11.61 -5.81
CA PRO A 168 -10.41 -10.67 -6.87
C PRO A 168 -11.41 -9.53 -7.14
N LEU A 169 -12.68 -9.77 -6.84
CA LEU A 169 -13.76 -8.80 -7.05
C LEU A 169 -14.08 -7.92 -5.83
N VAL A 170 -13.43 -8.10 -4.67
CA VAL A 170 -13.81 -7.39 -3.43
C VAL A 170 -13.79 -5.87 -3.57
N PHE A 171 -12.86 -5.36 -4.39
CA PHE A 171 -12.67 -3.93 -4.61
C PHE A 171 -13.39 -3.39 -5.85
N SER A 172 -14.27 -4.18 -6.48
CA SER A 172 -14.93 -3.77 -7.74
C SER A 172 -15.87 -2.55 -7.59
N HIS A 173 -16.28 -2.21 -6.36
CA HIS A 173 -17.23 -1.13 -6.09
C HIS A 173 -16.59 0.08 -5.40
N VAL A 174 -15.28 0.06 -5.17
CA VAL A 174 -14.51 1.13 -4.50
C VAL A 174 -13.46 1.70 -5.46
N SER A 175 -13.87 2.06 -6.68
CA SER A 175 -12.97 2.58 -7.72
C SER A 175 -12.35 3.94 -7.37
N SER A 176 -12.95 4.67 -6.43
CA SER A 176 -12.48 5.98 -5.94
C SER A 176 -11.37 5.87 -4.88
N LEU A 177 -10.96 4.65 -4.52
CA LEU A 177 -10.01 4.43 -3.44
C LEU A 177 -8.62 4.96 -3.80
N GLU A 178 -8.07 5.78 -2.91
CA GLU A 178 -6.76 6.41 -3.05
C GLU A 178 -5.74 5.80 -2.07
N ILE A 179 -6.18 5.47 -0.87
CA ILE A 179 -5.34 4.95 0.21
C ILE A 179 -5.85 3.57 0.63
N LEU A 180 -4.99 2.57 0.53
CA LEU A 180 -5.27 1.21 0.96
C LEU A 180 -4.17 0.68 1.88
N ASP A 181 -4.54 0.37 3.12
CA ASP A 181 -3.65 -0.29 4.08
C ASP A 181 -4.06 -1.76 4.26
N LEU A 182 -3.18 -2.67 3.81
CA LEU A 182 -3.26 -4.12 3.97
C LEU A 182 -2.11 -4.66 4.84
N SER A 183 -1.44 -3.80 5.60
CA SER A 183 -0.26 -4.17 6.38
C SER A 183 -0.56 -5.12 7.53
N SER A 184 0.47 -5.83 8.00
CA SER A 184 0.39 -6.76 9.13
C SER A 184 -0.69 -7.84 8.97
N ASN A 185 -0.79 -8.38 7.77
CA ASN A 185 -1.67 -9.49 7.42
C ASN A 185 -0.83 -10.75 7.13
N LYS A 186 -1.38 -11.74 6.41
CA LYS A 186 -0.76 -13.05 6.17
C LYS A 186 -0.63 -13.39 4.67
N MET A 187 -0.72 -12.38 3.80
CA MET A 187 -0.73 -12.58 2.35
C MET A 187 0.60 -13.13 1.85
N GLN A 188 0.55 -14.13 0.98
CA GLN A 188 1.74 -14.76 0.38
C GLN A 188 2.12 -14.17 -0.98
N TYR A 189 1.19 -13.42 -1.59
CA TYR A 189 1.32 -12.81 -2.90
C TYR A 189 0.67 -11.43 -2.93
N VAL A 190 1.02 -10.60 -3.91
CA VAL A 190 0.31 -9.37 -4.20
C VAL A 190 -1.12 -9.72 -4.69
N PRO A 191 -2.19 -9.24 -4.03
CA PRO A 191 -3.54 -9.70 -4.33
C PRO A 191 -4.02 -9.22 -5.71
N GLN A 192 -4.62 -10.11 -6.49
CA GLN A 192 -5.16 -9.76 -7.83
C GLN A 192 -6.29 -8.73 -7.78
N ALA A 193 -6.96 -8.58 -6.63
CA ALA A 193 -8.00 -7.59 -6.41
C ALA A 193 -7.50 -6.15 -6.64
N LEU A 194 -6.19 -5.89 -6.50
CA LEU A 194 -5.61 -4.59 -6.80
C LEU A 194 -5.82 -4.16 -8.27
N ARG A 195 -6.04 -5.10 -9.21
CA ARG A 195 -6.28 -4.75 -10.62
C ARG A 195 -7.44 -3.79 -10.86
N LYS A 196 -8.40 -3.71 -9.93
CA LYS A 196 -9.55 -2.79 -10.00
C LYS A 196 -9.29 -1.40 -9.41
N LEU A 197 -8.15 -1.22 -8.74
CA LEU A 197 -7.79 -0.02 -8.01
C LEU A 197 -6.81 0.82 -8.83
N HIS A 198 -7.36 1.56 -9.80
CA HIS A 198 -6.57 2.40 -10.73
C HIS A 198 -6.13 3.73 -10.11
N ASN A 199 -6.88 4.23 -9.12
CA ASN A 199 -6.69 5.54 -8.52
C ASN A 199 -5.87 5.50 -7.22
N VAL A 200 -5.42 4.32 -6.78
CA VAL A 200 -4.66 4.18 -5.53
C VAL A 200 -3.31 4.89 -5.68
N THR A 201 -3.09 5.86 -4.80
CA THR A 201 -1.86 6.65 -4.68
C THR A 201 -0.96 6.11 -3.57
N ARG A 202 -1.53 5.51 -2.53
CA ARG A 202 -0.77 4.92 -1.41
C ARG A 202 -1.23 3.50 -1.12
N LEU A 203 -0.30 2.55 -1.23
CA LEU A 203 -0.54 1.14 -0.97
C LEU A 203 0.47 0.61 0.05
N SER A 204 -0.04 0.14 1.19
CA SER A 204 0.77 -0.56 2.19
C SER A 204 0.47 -2.06 2.20
N LEU A 205 1.49 -2.86 1.92
CA LEU A 205 1.53 -4.31 2.05
C LEU A 205 2.61 -4.73 3.06
N GLU A 206 3.05 -3.81 3.93
CA GLU A 206 4.08 -4.06 4.93
C GLU A 206 3.74 -5.24 5.84
N ASN A 207 4.75 -5.99 6.28
CA ASN A 207 4.58 -7.03 7.30
C ASN A 207 3.57 -8.12 6.90
N ASN A 208 3.67 -8.59 5.65
CA ASN A 208 2.97 -9.76 5.13
C ASN A 208 3.98 -10.91 4.89
N ASN A 209 3.56 -11.96 4.21
CA ASN A 209 4.40 -13.11 3.84
C ASN A 209 4.70 -13.15 2.33
N ILE A 210 4.70 -11.99 1.64
CA ILE A 210 4.84 -11.95 0.17
C ILE A 210 6.22 -12.47 -0.22
N ALA A 211 6.27 -13.50 -1.06
CA ALA A 211 7.52 -14.17 -1.44
C ALA A 211 8.10 -13.68 -2.77
N ALA A 212 7.26 -13.22 -3.69
CA ALA A 212 7.68 -12.77 -5.01
C ALA A 212 6.78 -11.66 -5.57
N ILE A 213 7.33 -10.86 -6.47
CA ILE A 213 6.60 -9.85 -7.24
C ILE A 213 6.72 -10.17 -8.73
N GLY A 214 5.58 -10.39 -9.38
CA GLY A 214 5.52 -10.70 -10.80
C GLY A 214 5.40 -9.44 -11.66
N LYS A 215 5.67 -9.57 -12.97
CA LYS A 215 5.59 -8.48 -13.96
C LYS A 215 4.27 -7.71 -13.92
N ASN A 216 3.15 -8.41 -13.66
CA ASN A 216 1.82 -7.85 -13.71
C ASN A 216 1.24 -7.52 -12.32
N SER A 217 2.03 -7.60 -11.24
CA SER A 217 1.56 -7.37 -9.87
C SER A 217 1.01 -5.96 -9.66
N PHE A 218 1.59 -4.95 -10.32
CA PHE A 218 1.20 -3.53 -10.20
C PHE A 218 0.85 -2.87 -11.54
N LYS A 219 0.54 -3.68 -12.58
CA LYS A 219 0.36 -3.22 -13.96
C LYS A 219 -0.65 -2.09 -14.13
N TYR A 220 -1.68 -2.03 -13.27
CA TYR A 220 -2.79 -1.10 -13.43
C TYR A 220 -2.75 0.08 -12.44
N GLN A 221 -1.74 0.14 -11.58
CA GLN A 221 -1.61 1.12 -10.48
C GLN A 221 -0.80 2.35 -10.94
N HIS A 222 -1.16 2.95 -12.07
CA HIS A 222 -0.42 4.08 -12.65
C HIS A 222 -0.44 5.35 -11.78
N ALA A 223 -1.41 5.46 -10.87
CA ALA A 223 -1.53 6.58 -9.94
C ALA A 223 -0.63 6.46 -8.70
N LEU A 224 0.06 5.32 -8.52
CA LEU A 224 0.77 5.02 -7.28
C LEU A 224 1.95 5.96 -7.04
N GLU A 225 2.00 6.56 -5.85
CA GLU A 225 3.04 7.49 -5.40
C GLU A 225 3.88 6.89 -4.26
N ASP A 226 3.25 6.09 -3.40
CA ASP A 226 3.89 5.41 -2.26
C ASP A 226 3.53 3.93 -2.23
N LEU A 227 4.55 3.08 -2.36
CA LEU A 227 4.45 1.63 -2.28
C LEU A 227 5.30 1.08 -1.14
N ASN A 228 4.64 0.58 -0.10
CA ASN A 228 5.29 -0.04 1.04
C ASN A 228 5.17 -1.57 1.01
N LEU A 229 6.29 -2.25 0.74
CA LEU A 229 6.46 -3.71 0.72
C LEU A 229 7.45 -4.20 1.79
N ARG A 230 7.76 -3.34 2.76
CA ARG A 230 8.70 -3.61 3.85
C ARG A 230 8.32 -4.85 4.65
N ARG A 231 9.29 -5.54 5.25
CA ARG A 231 9.03 -6.68 6.17
C ARG A 231 8.20 -7.78 5.53
N ASN A 232 8.51 -8.15 4.29
CA ASN A 232 7.94 -9.32 3.63
C ASN A 232 9.01 -10.41 3.53
N ARG A 233 8.79 -11.41 2.68
CA ARG A 233 9.73 -12.50 2.39
C ARG A 233 10.16 -12.46 0.92
N ILE A 234 10.18 -11.27 0.32
CA ILE A 234 10.41 -11.11 -1.11
C ILE A 234 11.86 -11.54 -1.39
N TRP A 235 12.02 -12.59 -2.19
CA TRP A 235 13.33 -13.07 -2.63
C TRP A 235 13.50 -13.01 -4.15
N ALA A 236 12.38 -13.03 -4.90
CA ALA A 236 12.35 -12.92 -6.35
C ALA A 236 11.49 -11.74 -6.80
N ILE A 237 12.01 -10.94 -7.71
CA ILE A 237 11.26 -9.89 -8.39
C ILE A 237 11.52 -10.01 -9.88
N HIS A 238 10.44 -10.09 -10.66
CA HIS A 238 10.54 -10.15 -12.12
C HIS A 238 11.09 -8.83 -12.68
N ASP A 239 11.86 -8.89 -13.75
CA ASP A 239 12.28 -7.72 -14.54
C ASP A 239 11.06 -6.87 -14.92
N GLU A 240 11.18 -5.55 -14.85
CA GLU A 240 10.07 -4.64 -15.18
C GLU A 240 8.83 -4.78 -14.26
N ALA A 241 8.92 -5.43 -13.08
CA ALA A 241 7.78 -5.59 -12.17
C ALA A 241 7.15 -4.27 -11.70
N PHE A 242 7.93 -3.19 -11.70
CA PHE A 242 7.49 -1.84 -11.35
C PHE A 242 7.35 -0.93 -12.57
N ASN A 243 7.43 -1.49 -13.78
CA ASN A 243 7.26 -0.72 -15.00
C ASN A 243 5.88 -0.06 -15.00
N GLN A 244 5.80 1.14 -15.59
CA GLN A 244 4.58 1.97 -15.66
C GLN A 244 4.14 2.62 -14.34
N LEU A 245 4.87 2.45 -13.23
CA LEU A 245 4.65 3.21 -11.99
C LEU A 245 5.35 4.58 -12.07
N ASN A 246 5.02 5.35 -13.10
CA ASN A 246 5.70 6.60 -13.47
C ASN A 246 5.52 7.74 -12.46
N LYS A 247 4.51 7.67 -11.57
CA LYS A 247 4.29 8.63 -10.48
C LYS A 247 4.93 8.21 -9.15
N LEU A 248 5.51 7.02 -9.09
CA LEU A 248 6.02 6.48 -7.83
C LEU A 248 7.18 7.34 -7.32
N SER A 249 7.02 7.85 -6.10
CA SER A 249 7.94 8.75 -5.42
C SER A 249 8.68 8.02 -4.29
N VAL A 250 8.02 7.08 -3.63
CA VAL A 250 8.57 6.27 -2.53
C VAL A 250 8.36 4.79 -2.79
N LEU A 251 9.45 4.02 -2.78
CA LEU A 251 9.42 2.56 -2.86
C LEU A 251 10.15 1.97 -1.65
N ASN A 252 9.42 1.18 -0.85
CA ASN A 252 9.98 0.51 0.32
C ASN A 252 10.03 -1.00 0.17
N LEU A 253 11.23 -1.54 -0.07
CA LEU A 253 11.54 -2.97 -0.17
C LEU A 253 12.45 -3.45 0.98
N GLY A 254 12.64 -2.64 2.02
CA GLY A 254 13.53 -2.97 3.13
C GLY A 254 13.03 -4.15 3.97
N HIS A 255 13.94 -4.86 4.65
CA HIS A 255 13.63 -6.05 5.46
C HIS A 255 12.92 -7.14 4.63
N ASN A 256 13.53 -7.53 3.52
CA ASN A 256 13.10 -8.64 2.68
C ASN A 256 14.26 -9.66 2.55
N SER A 257 14.20 -10.54 1.55
CA SER A 257 15.23 -11.54 1.27
C SER A 257 15.79 -11.41 -0.15
N ILE A 258 15.79 -10.19 -0.70
CA ILE A 258 16.26 -9.92 -2.06
C ILE A 258 17.77 -10.09 -2.11
N SER A 259 18.27 -10.96 -3.00
CA SER A 259 19.70 -11.17 -3.23
C SER A 259 20.20 -10.50 -4.51
N HIS A 260 19.37 -10.43 -5.56
CA HIS A 260 19.77 -9.91 -6.86
C HIS A 260 18.82 -8.80 -7.31
N LEU A 261 19.36 -7.78 -7.99
CA LEU A 261 18.61 -6.70 -8.59
C LEU A 261 18.82 -6.72 -10.11
N PRO A 262 17.86 -7.20 -10.91
CA PRO A 262 17.99 -7.18 -12.36
C PRO A 262 18.18 -5.77 -12.92
N ASN A 263 18.92 -5.63 -14.03
CA ASN A 263 19.29 -4.32 -14.59
C ASN A 263 18.08 -3.46 -14.99
N ARG A 264 16.94 -4.07 -15.34
CA ARG A 264 15.70 -3.37 -15.74
C ARG A 264 14.62 -3.36 -14.65
N LEU A 265 14.96 -3.76 -13.43
CA LEU A 265 14.00 -3.89 -12.33
C LEU A 265 13.25 -2.57 -12.06
N PHE A 266 13.97 -1.46 -12.04
CA PHE A 266 13.43 -0.14 -11.72
C PHE A 266 13.13 0.73 -12.95
N GLY A 267 13.03 0.11 -14.13
CA GLY A 267 12.67 0.80 -15.36
C GLY A 267 11.31 1.50 -15.24
N GLY A 268 11.21 2.73 -15.74
CA GLY A 268 9.99 3.55 -15.73
C GLY A 268 9.70 4.30 -14.43
N LEU A 269 10.53 4.16 -13.38
CA LEU A 269 10.39 4.86 -12.10
C LEU A 269 11.00 6.27 -12.12
N GLU A 270 10.62 7.09 -13.10
CA GLU A 270 11.25 8.38 -13.41
C GLU A 270 11.08 9.43 -12.31
N GLN A 271 10.01 9.34 -11.52
CA GLN A 271 9.70 10.28 -10.43
C GLN A 271 10.18 9.80 -9.06
N LEU A 272 10.87 8.66 -8.98
CA LEU A 272 11.25 8.05 -7.70
C LEU A 272 12.26 8.92 -6.96
N ARG A 273 11.95 9.25 -5.71
CA ARG A 273 12.76 10.13 -4.84
C ARG A 273 13.44 9.38 -3.71
N ILE A 274 12.79 8.37 -3.16
CA ILE A 274 13.27 7.62 -2.00
C ILE A 274 13.11 6.14 -2.26
N MET A 275 14.23 5.40 -2.14
CA MET A 275 14.24 3.95 -2.24
C MET A 275 14.87 3.32 -1.01
N TYR A 276 14.11 2.40 -0.39
CA TYR A 276 14.55 1.61 0.75
C TYR A 276 14.83 0.17 0.34
N LEU A 277 16.09 -0.26 0.40
CA LEU A 277 16.55 -1.63 0.14
C LEU A 277 17.36 -2.20 1.33
N GLN A 278 17.37 -1.51 2.48
CA GLN A 278 18.12 -1.92 3.66
C GLN A 278 17.62 -3.23 4.26
N ALA A 279 18.51 -3.98 4.91
CA ALA A 279 18.19 -5.27 5.51
C ALA A 279 17.63 -6.27 4.49
N ASN A 280 18.33 -6.44 3.36
CA ASN A 280 18.12 -7.50 2.38
C ASN A 280 19.36 -8.41 2.35
N LYS A 281 19.51 -9.21 1.29
CA LYS A 281 20.64 -10.11 1.07
C LYS A 281 21.44 -9.73 -0.19
N ILE A 282 21.39 -8.45 -0.59
CA ILE A 282 22.00 -7.99 -1.84
C ILE A 282 23.52 -8.11 -1.71
N ASP A 283 24.15 -8.79 -2.65
CA ASP A 283 25.59 -9.08 -2.65
C ASP A 283 26.38 -8.30 -3.70
N GLN A 284 25.72 -7.89 -4.79
CA GLN A 284 26.31 -7.09 -5.86
C GLN A 284 25.37 -5.98 -6.32
N ILE A 285 25.95 -4.85 -6.72
CA ILE A 285 25.24 -3.71 -7.28
C ILE A 285 25.73 -3.45 -8.70
N ASN A 286 24.87 -3.73 -9.68
CA ASN A 286 25.13 -3.50 -11.10
C ASN A 286 24.35 -2.26 -11.56
N CYS A 287 23.87 -2.25 -12.80
CA CYS A 287 23.22 -1.08 -13.41
C CYS A 287 21.70 -1.02 -13.20
N SER A 288 21.20 -1.71 -12.18
CA SER A 288 19.78 -1.77 -11.82
C SER A 288 19.17 -0.39 -11.52
N PHE A 289 19.99 0.58 -11.09
CA PHE A 289 19.57 1.94 -10.75
C PHE A 289 19.62 2.93 -11.92
N ASN A 290 19.95 2.46 -13.12
CA ASN A 290 19.96 3.32 -14.30
C ASN A 290 18.55 3.90 -14.57
N GLY A 291 18.49 5.15 -15.02
CA GLY A 291 17.24 5.87 -15.28
C GLY A 291 16.57 6.52 -14.05
N LEU A 292 17.04 6.26 -12.82
CA LEU A 292 16.50 6.86 -11.59
C LEU A 292 17.01 8.29 -11.35
N SER A 293 16.80 9.17 -12.35
CA SER A 293 17.38 10.52 -12.38
C SER A 293 16.89 11.45 -11.27
N GLN A 294 15.72 11.19 -10.68
CA GLN A 294 15.13 12.00 -9.60
C GLN A 294 15.41 11.46 -8.20
N LEU A 295 16.13 10.35 -8.08
CA LEU A 295 16.38 9.70 -6.79
C LEU A 295 17.23 10.60 -5.89
N LYS A 296 16.74 10.86 -4.68
CA LYS A 296 17.41 11.71 -3.68
C LYS A 296 18.00 10.90 -2.53
N LYS A 297 17.37 9.78 -2.15
CA LYS A 297 17.80 8.96 -1.02
C LYS A 297 17.81 7.48 -1.41
N LEU A 298 18.96 6.84 -1.24
CA LEU A 298 19.14 5.41 -1.49
C LEU A 298 19.68 4.74 -0.23
N HIS A 299 18.87 3.83 0.32
CA HIS A 299 19.21 3.07 1.52
C HIS A 299 19.57 1.62 1.15
N LEU A 300 20.86 1.29 1.20
CA LEU A 300 21.42 -0.03 0.92
C LEU A 300 22.13 -0.65 2.14
N ASN A 301 22.01 -0.03 3.31
CA ASN A 301 22.66 -0.48 4.52
C ASN A 301 22.14 -1.85 5.02
N ASN A 302 22.94 -2.56 5.80
CA ASN A 302 22.61 -3.90 6.29
C ASN A 302 22.31 -4.88 5.12
N ASN A 303 23.19 -4.97 4.14
CA ASN A 303 23.14 -5.98 3.09
C ASN A 303 24.43 -6.82 3.12
N HIS A 304 24.71 -7.57 2.07
CA HIS A 304 25.92 -8.38 1.89
C HIS A 304 26.78 -7.86 0.74
N ILE A 305 26.68 -6.56 0.41
CA ILE A 305 27.28 -6.01 -0.81
C ILE A 305 28.80 -6.14 -0.72
N THR A 306 29.38 -6.81 -1.71
CA THR A 306 30.83 -7.02 -1.87
C THR A 306 31.40 -6.24 -3.05
N LEU A 307 30.58 -5.98 -4.06
CA LEU A 307 31.00 -5.32 -5.30
C LEU A 307 29.93 -4.32 -5.77
N ILE A 308 30.40 -3.17 -6.25
CA ILE A 308 29.60 -2.16 -6.96
C ILE A 308 30.27 -2.00 -8.33
N SER A 309 29.52 -2.07 -9.43
CA SER A 309 30.07 -1.80 -10.77
C SER A 309 30.38 -0.31 -10.95
N HIS A 310 31.40 0.03 -11.74
CA HIS A 310 31.85 1.41 -12.01
C HIS A 310 30.71 2.38 -12.36
N ASN A 311 29.79 1.95 -13.22
CA ASN A 311 28.68 2.79 -13.70
C ASN A 311 27.34 2.55 -12.98
N ALA A 312 27.33 1.79 -11.89
CA ALA A 312 26.09 1.40 -11.18
C ALA A 312 25.23 2.59 -10.72
N PHE A 313 25.85 3.71 -10.37
CA PHE A 313 25.19 4.92 -9.87
C PHE A 313 25.25 6.11 -10.85
N SER A 314 25.73 5.90 -12.08
CA SER A 314 25.93 6.96 -13.08
C SER A 314 24.66 7.77 -13.40
N GLY A 315 23.47 7.15 -13.31
CA GLY A 315 22.18 7.79 -13.51
C GLY A 315 21.66 8.64 -12.34
N LEU A 316 22.26 8.54 -11.15
CA LEU A 316 21.72 9.09 -9.90
C LEU A 316 22.11 10.57 -9.66
N LYS A 317 21.85 11.42 -10.66
CA LYS A 317 22.30 12.83 -10.69
C LYS A 317 21.73 13.71 -9.59
N GLN A 318 20.61 13.31 -8.97
CA GLN A 318 19.94 14.05 -7.89
C GLN A 318 20.20 13.47 -6.50
N LEU A 319 21.04 12.44 -6.38
CA LEU A 319 21.25 11.73 -5.12
C LEU A 319 21.88 12.65 -4.08
N GLN A 320 21.29 12.69 -2.89
CA GLN A 320 21.72 13.51 -1.76
C GLN A 320 22.21 12.65 -0.60
N LEU A 321 21.63 11.45 -0.44
CA LEU A 321 21.93 10.53 0.65
C LEU A 321 22.17 9.13 0.08
N LEU A 322 23.35 8.57 0.38
CA LEU A 322 23.70 7.19 0.07
C LEU A 322 24.10 6.47 1.36
N GLN A 323 23.37 5.41 1.72
CA GLN A 323 23.70 4.56 2.87
C GLN A 323 24.19 3.19 2.42
N LEU A 324 25.48 2.92 2.62
CA LEU A 324 26.15 1.65 2.34
C LEU A 324 26.74 1.01 3.61
N ASN A 325 26.49 1.58 4.79
CA ASN A 325 27.01 1.07 6.04
C ASN A 325 26.50 -0.35 6.36
N LYS A 326 27.29 -1.14 7.08
CA LYS A 326 26.99 -2.55 7.41
C LYS A 326 26.80 -3.40 6.14
N ASN A 327 27.84 -3.43 5.32
CA ASN A 327 27.99 -4.30 4.14
C ASN A 327 29.35 -5.02 4.21
N ASN A 328 29.80 -5.62 3.11
CA ASN A 328 31.07 -6.33 3.02
C ASN A 328 31.98 -5.73 1.93
N LEU A 329 31.94 -4.40 1.76
CA LEU A 329 32.74 -3.69 0.77
C LEU A 329 34.19 -3.54 1.25
N SER A 330 35.14 -4.00 0.44
CA SER A 330 36.57 -3.73 0.67
C SER A 330 37.07 -2.50 -0.07
N SER A 331 36.45 -2.12 -1.19
CA SER A 331 36.78 -0.93 -1.95
C SER A 331 35.54 -0.38 -2.66
N LEU A 332 35.68 0.80 -3.24
CA LEU A 332 34.71 1.43 -4.12
C LEU A 332 35.36 1.65 -5.48
N PRO A 333 34.59 1.50 -6.58
CA PRO A 333 35.05 1.87 -7.92
C PRO A 333 35.65 3.27 -7.98
N THR A 334 36.67 3.42 -8.81
CA THR A 334 37.35 4.71 -9.00
C THR A 334 36.35 5.75 -9.47
N TYR A 335 36.37 6.93 -8.84
CA TYR A 335 35.50 8.07 -9.16
C TYR A 335 33.99 7.80 -9.07
N LEU A 336 33.55 6.77 -8.33
CA LEU A 336 32.13 6.41 -8.18
C LEU A 336 31.25 7.61 -7.81
N PHE A 337 31.73 8.48 -6.92
CA PHE A 337 30.97 9.63 -6.42
C PHE A 337 30.99 10.85 -7.34
N SER A 338 31.92 10.92 -8.31
CA SER A 338 32.08 12.05 -9.21
C SER A 338 30.85 12.28 -10.10
N ARG A 339 30.06 11.23 -10.39
CA ARG A 339 28.83 11.31 -11.18
C ARG A 339 27.58 11.71 -10.36
N MET A 340 27.74 12.00 -9.07
CA MET A 340 26.65 12.38 -8.15
C MET A 340 26.90 13.75 -7.52
N PRO A 341 26.78 14.86 -8.26
CA PRO A 341 27.19 16.19 -7.81
C PRO A 341 26.33 16.78 -6.67
N LYS A 342 25.17 16.18 -6.36
CA LYS A 342 24.27 16.64 -5.29
C LYS A 342 24.43 15.88 -3.97
N LEU A 343 25.42 14.99 -3.88
CA LEU A 343 25.62 14.12 -2.74
C LEU A 343 25.98 14.95 -1.49
N LYS A 344 25.30 14.73 -0.38
CA LYS A 344 25.50 15.47 0.89
C LYS A 344 25.83 14.57 2.08
N GLY A 345 25.38 13.31 2.04
CA GLY A 345 25.61 12.35 3.10
C GLY A 345 25.95 10.98 2.55
N VAL A 346 27.12 10.47 2.92
CA VAL A 346 27.60 9.13 2.56
C VAL A 346 27.92 8.36 3.84
N PHE A 347 27.24 7.23 4.05
CA PHE A 347 27.42 6.39 5.24
C PHE A 347 28.09 5.08 4.83
N LEU A 348 29.33 4.89 5.29
CA LEU A 348 30.23 3.79 4.89
C LEU A 348 30.68 2.92 6.08
N SER A 349 30.30 3.27 7.32
CA SER A 349 30.68 2.53 8.54
C SER A 349 30.40 1.04 8.45
N TYR A 350 31.19 0.23 9.15
CA TYR A 350 31.02 -1.23 9.21
C TYR A 350 31.12 -1.90 7.83
N ASN A 351 32.24 -1.64 7.15
CA ASN A 351 32.70 -2.32 5.94
C ASN A 351 34.21 -2.60 6.08
N PRO A 352 34.73 -3.71 5.55
CA PRO A 352 36.15 -4.08 5.64
C PRO A 352 37.04 -3.31 4.64
N TRP A 353 37.06 -1.98 4.70
CA TRP A 353 37.79 -1.14 3.76
C TRP A 353 39.30 -1.45 3.68
N SER A 354 39.80 -1.69 2.47
CA SER A 354 41.23 -1.73 2.12
C SER A 354 41.65 -0.34 1.67
N CYS A 355 42.55 0.29 2.42
CA CYS A 355 43.02 1.65 2.15
C CYS A 355 44.27 1.67 1.26
N ASP A 356 44.17 1.00 0.10
CA ASP A 356 45.23 0.89 -0.91
C ASP A 356 44.99 1.85 -2.11
N CYS A 357 45.75 1.68 -3.19
CA CYS A 357 45.69 2.56 -4.35
C CYS A 357 44.35 2.57 -5.10
N HIS A 358 43.54 1.50 -5.01
CA HIS A 358 42.19 1.50 -5.60
C HIS A 358 41.24 2.45 -4.87
N MET A 359 41.53 2.79 -3.61
CA MET A 359 40.74 3.73 -2.82
C MET A 359 41.34 5.14 -2.79
N ALA A 360 42.56 5.34 -3.31
CA ALA A 360 43.29 6.60 -3.21
C ALA A 360 42.56 7.80 -3.86
N TRP A 361 41.74 7.55 -4.90
CA TRP A 361 40.91 8.59 -5.55
C TRP A 361 40.00 9.33 -4.57
N ILE A 362 39.59 8.68 -3.47
CA ILE A 362 38.69 9.29 -2.49
C ILE A 362 39.35 10.47 -1.76
N ALA A 363 40.68 10.47 -1.63
CA ALA A 363 41.43 11.57 -1.03
C ALA A 363 41.23 12.85 -1.86
N ASN A 364 41.39 12.76 -3.17
CA ASN A 364 41.18 13.88 -4.09
C ASN A 364 39.72 14.33 -4.11
N TRP A 365 38.78 13.38 -4.14
CA TRP A 365 37.36 13.69 -4.11
C TRP A 365 36.95 14.42 -2.82
N MET A 366 37.51 14.03 -1.66
CA MET A 366 37.21 14.66 -0.37
C MET A 366 37.69 16.11 -0.25
N VAL A 367 38.67 16.56 -1.05
CA VAL A 367 39.17 17.95 -1.03
C VAL A 367 38.08 18.94 -1.44
N THR A 368 37.28 18.60 -2.44
CA THR A 368 36.23 19.47 -2.99
C THR A 368 34.83 19.12 -2.48
N TYR A 369 34.72 18.07 -1.66
CA TYR A 369 33.44 17.58 -1.18
C TYR A 369 32.93 18.38 0.03
N GLU A 370 31.82 19.09 -0.14
CA GLU A 370 31.18 19.91 0.90
C GLU A 370 30.14 19.16 1.77
N GLY A 371 30.10 17.82 1.67
CA GLY A 371 29.15 17.00 2.40
C GLY A 371 29.74 16.30 3.63
N SER A 372 29.01 15.31 4.12
CA SER A 372 29.41 14.48 5.26
C SER A 372 29.65 13.05 4.84
N ILE A 373 30.82 12.51 5.20
CA ILE A 373 31.18 11.10 5.05
C ILE A 373 31.34 10.48 6.44
N GLN A 374 30.76 9.32 6.68
CA GLN A 374 30.83 8.64 7.97
C GLN A 374 31.37 7.21 7.83
N GLY A 375 32.34 6.85 8.66
CA GLY A 375 32.83 5.48 8.81
C GLY A 375 33.77 4.97 7.72
N LEU A 376 34.41 5.88 6.99
CA LEU A 376 35.62 5.58 6.24
C LEU A 376 36.83 6.04 7.06
N HIS A 377 37.70 5.12 7.43
CA HIS A 377 38.88 5.38 8.26
C HIS A 377 40.19 5.29 7.46
N CYS A 378 40.13 5.47 6.14
CA CYS A 378 41.32 5.48 5.30
C CYS A 378 42.12 6.76 5.46
N VAL A 379 43.43 6.61 5.65
CA VAL A 379 44.38 7.71 5.76
C VAL A 379 45.23 7.75 4.51
N PHE A 380 45.12 8.85 3.76
CA PHE A 380 45.89 9.14 2.57
C PHE A 380 46.59 10.48 2.73
N ALA A 381 47.83 10.59 2.27
CA ALA A 381 48.55 11.86 2.18
C ALA A 381 48.60 12.32 0.72
N MET A 382 48.44 13.62 0.48
CA MET A 382 48.47 14.20 -0.86
C MET A 382 49.79 14.94 -1.10
N SER A 383 50.31 14.87 -2.33
CA SER A 383 51.47 15.65 -2.74
C SER A 383 51.12 17.15 -2.85
N TYR A 384 51.98 18.02 -2.31
CA TYR A 384 51.87 19.47 -2.50
C TYR A 384 52.30 19.93 -3.90
N ARG A 385 52.95 19.05 -4.68
CA ARG A 385 53.51 19.38 -5.99
C ARG A 385 52.57 19.00 -7.13
N THR A 386 51.79 17.94 -6.96
CA THR A 386 50.93 17.36 -7.99
C THR A 386 49.66 16.80 -7.39
N THR A 387 48.51 17.01 -8.04
CA THR A 387 47.22 16.41 -7.63
C THR A 387 47.11 14.92 -7.97
N SER A 388 48.04 14.40 -8.79
CA SER A 388 48.01 13.02 -9.31
C SER A 388 48.67 12.00 -8.39
N GLU A 389 49.44 12.44 -7.39
CA GLU A 389 50.16 11.56 -6.46
C GLU A 389 49.48 11.52 -5.09
N VAL A 390 49.01 10.34 -4.71
CA VAL A 390 48.44 10.07 -3.38
C VAL A 390 49.24 8.97 -2.71
N PHE A 391 49.61 9.16 -1.45
CA PHE A 391 50.38 8.21 -0.67
C PHE A 391 49.47 7.48 0.32
N THR A 392 49.56 6.16 0.32
CA THR A 392 48.91 5.32 1.35
C THR A 392 49.62 5.47 2.69
N HIS A 393 48.97 5.05 3.78
CA HIS A 393 49.59 5.04 5.11
C HIS A 393 50.87 4.17 5.21
N ASN A 394 51.05 3.20 4.29
CA ASN A 394 52.24 2.35 4.22
C ASN A 394 53.34 2.93 3.32
N GLY A 395 53.19 4.17 2.81
CA GLY A 395 54.18 4.83 1.98
C GLY A 395 54.18 4.42 0.51
N MET A 396 53.22 3.60 0.07
CA MET A 396 53.03 3.31 -1.37
C MET A 396 52.51 4.55 -2.09
N VAL A 397 53.11 4.86 -3.25
CA VAL A 397 52.69 5.94 -4.14
C VAL A 397 51.65 5.42 -5.12
N CYS A 398 50.48 6.04 -5.11
CA CYS A 398 49.39 5.76 -6.03
C CYS A 398 49.33 6.88 -7.06
N ILE A 399 49.65 6.55 -8.31
CA ILE A 399 49.48 7.45 -9.44
C ILE A 399 48.01 7.34 -9.87
N GLN A 400 47.30 8.46 -9.83
CA GLN A 400 45.92 8.52 -10.29
C GLN A 400 45.91 8.70 -11.81
N ASP A 401 45.45 7.67 -12.52
CA ASP A 401 45.18 7.76 -13.94
C ASP A 401 43.86 8.52 -14.19
N GLU A 402 43.71 9.05 -15.41
CA GLU A 402 42.48 9.72 -15.84
C GLU A 402 41.28 8.77 -15.77
N MET A 403 40.09 9.33 -15.62
CA MET A 403 38.85 8.54 -15.51
C MET A 403 38.62 7.75 -16.80
N ASP A 404 38.92 6.45 -16.80
CA ASP A 404 38.55 5.56 -17.89
C ASP A 404 37.01 5.52 -18.02
N GLU A 405 36.49 5.97 -19.16
CA GLU A 405 35.05 6.01 -19.43
C GLU A 405 34.46 4.64 -19.86
N ASP A 406 35.31 3.64 -20.07
CA ASP A 406 34.99 2.43 -20.84
C ASP A 406 34.51 1.21 -20.05
N GLU A 407 34.40 1.26 -18.71
CA GLU A 407 33.84 0.13 -17.96
C GLU A 407 32.31 0.07 -18.02
N THR A 408 31.84 -0.67 -19.01
CA THR A 408 30.43 -1.00 -19.22
C THR A 408 29.85 -1.83 -18.08
N CYS A 409 28.54 -1.68 -17.87
CA CYS A 409 27.76 -2.50 -16.96
C CYS A 409 27.91 -3.99 -17.28
N LEU A 410 28.27 -4.80 -16.30
CA LEU A 410 28.18 -6.25 -16.44
C LEU A 410 26.71 -6.66 -16.46
N GLU A 411 26.25 -7.25 -17.56
CA GLU A 411 24.97 -7.94 -17.58
C GLU A 411 25.09 -9.20 -16.72
N THR A 412 24.36 -9.23 -15.61
CA THR A 412 24.16 -10.47 -14.87
C THR A 412 23.21 -11.37 -15.66
N SER A 413 23.77 -12.20 -16.53
CA SER A 413 23.08 -13.29 -17.19
C SER A 413 22.92 -14.48 -16.24
N ILE A 414 22.09 -14.33 -15.19
CA ILE A 414 21.74 -15.47 -14.33
C ILE A 414 20.24 -15.45 -14.01
N GLY A 415 19.54 -16.39 -14.65
CA GLY A 415 18.25 -16.95 -14.24
C GLY A 415 17.16 -15.94 -13.90
N SER A 416 16.32 -15.63 -14.89
CA SER A 416 14.91 -15.43 -14.60
C SER A 416 14.49 -16.46 -13.55
N ALA A 417 13.91 -15.99 -12.43
CA ALA A 417 13.23 -16.88 -11.51
C ALA A 417 12.40 -17.85 -12.35
N PRO A 418 12.46 -19.18 -12.09
CA PRO A 418 11.69 -20.13 -12.87
C PRO A 418 10.28 -19.60 -12.96
N GLU A 419 9.70 -19.57 -14.17
CA GLU A 419 8.32 -19.13 -14.38
C GLU A 419 7.51 -19.62 -13.20
N LEU A 420 6.88 -18.69 -12.48
CA LEU A 420 5.88 -19.03 -11.49
C LEU A 420 4.77 -19.75 -12.24
N THR A 421 4.93 -21.06 -12.44
CA THR A 421 3.85 -21.96 -12.75
C THR A 421 2.91 -21.81 -11.58
N VAL A 422 1.85 -21.04 -11.79
CA VAL A 422 0.70 -21.05 -10.93
C VAL A 422 0.18 -22.47 -10.99
N HIS A 423 0.62 -23.31 -10.06
CA HIS A 423 -0.12 -24.53 -9.78
C HIS A 423 -1.49 -24.03 -9.34
N SER A 424 -2.49 -24.32 -10.16
CA SER A 424 -3.89 -24.27 -9.77
C SER A 424 -4.01 -25.10 -8.50
N HIS A 425 -3.99 -24.44 -7.35
CA HIS A 425 -4.34 -25.09 -6.10
C HIS A 425 -5.81 -25.46 -6.21
N VAL A 426 -6.07 -26.70 -6.60
CA VAL A 426 -7.36 -27.35 -6.42
C VAL A 426 -7.57 -27.43 -4.92
N VAL A 427 -8.32 -26.46 -4.39
CA VAL A 427 -8.81 -26.53 -3.01
C VAL A 427 -9.91 -27.59 -2.99
N THR A 428 -9.56 -28.82 -2.65
CA THR A 428 -10.55 -29.84 -2.30
C THR A 428 -11.17 -29.48 -0.96
N ILE A 429 -12.39 -28.93 -0.99
CA ILE A 429 -13.23 -28.77 0.20
C ILE A 429 -13.96 -30.10 0.39
N PRO A 430 -13.77 -30.83 1.50
CA PRO A 430 -14.56 -32.01 1.79
C PRO A 430 -15.96 -31.55 2.20
N LEU A 431 -16.93 -31.67 1.29
CA LEU A 431 -18.35 -31.58 1.62
C LEU A 431 -18.82 -32.97 2.07
N CYS A 432 -18.87 -33.19 3.38
CA CYS A 432 -19.57 -34.32 3.97
C CYS A 432 -21.08 -34.10 3.88
N LEU A 433 -21.71 -34.62 2.83
CA LEU A 433 -23.11 -35.02 2.82
C LEU A 433 -23.14 -36.53 2.62
N GLY A 434 -23.96 -37.21 3.42
CA GLY A 434 -23.89 -38.65 3.70
C GLY A 434 -23.60 -39.55 2.49
N HIS A 435 -22.69 -40.51 2.72
CA HIS A 435 -22.48 -41.73 1.94
C HIS A 435 -22.51 -41.60 0.41
N LEU A 436 -21.76 -40.66 -0.18
CA LEU A 436 -21.23 -40.78 -1.57
C LEU A 436 -20.18 -39.68 -1.81
N THR A 437 -18.93 -40.07 -2.07
CA THR A 437 -17.86 -39.14 -2.47
C THR A 437 -17.96 -38.84 -3.96
N PHE A 438 -18.27 -37.59 -4.33
CA PHE A 438 -18.15 -37.08 -5.70
C PHE A 438 -16.99 -36.07 -5.80
N PHE A 439 -16.14 -36.24 -6.82
CA PHE A 439 -15.12 -35.24 -7.18
C PHE A 439 -15.71 -34.28 -8.22
N VAL A 440 -15.83 -32.99 -7.88
CA VAL A 440 -16.17 -31.94 -8.85
C VAL A 440 -14.96 -31.04 -9.02
N SER A 441 -14.35 -31.07 -10.19
CA SER A 441 -13.29 -30.16 -10.62
C SER A 441 -13.90 -28.88 -11.18
N LEU A 442 -13.79 -27.77 -10.44
CA LEU A 442 -14.05 -26.43 -10.97
C LEU A 442 -12.75 -25.86 -11.54
N LEU A 443 -12.62 -25.88 -12.87
CA LEU A 443 -11.60 -25.14 -13.60
C LEU A 443 -12.07 -23.69 -13.74
N SER A 444 -11.37 -22.73 -13.14
CA SER A 444 -11.54 -21.31 -13.45
C SER A 444 -10.49 -20.88 -14.48
N SER A 445 -10.93 -20.57 -15.69
CA SER A 445 -10.17 -19.91 -16.75
C SER A 445 -9.78 -18.47 -16.41
#